data_AF-A0A382DV79-F1
#
_entry.id   AF-A0A382DV79-F1
#
_cell.length_a   1.000
_cell.length_b   1.000
_cell.length_c   1.000
_cell.angle_alpha   90.00
_cell.angle_beta   90.00
_cell.angle_gamma   90.00
#
_symmetry.space_group_name_H-M   'P 1'
#
loop_
_entity.id
_entity.type
_entity.pdbx_description
1 polymer ?
#
loop_
_entity_poly.entity_id
_entity_poly.type
_entity_poly.pdbx_seq_one_letter_code
_entity_poly.pdbx_strand_id
1 'polypeptide(L)'
;MFGKTPNTRPFSEIDPVEEEFKHLLVRKEEILLSIKELEVDLQADKISSEDSDALRNKLEGEAITILERIDELEKNKKKGSKSSSKNFLLA
;
A
#
# COMPACT_ATOMS: atom_id res chain seq x y z
N MET A 1 -8.53 13.85 44.85
CA MET A 1 -7.13 14.18 44.52
C MET A 1 -6.78 13.47 43.21
N PHE A 2 -6.94 14.12 42.06
CA PHE A 2 -6.52 13.54 40.79
C PHE A 2 -5.01 13.75 40.66
N GLY A 3 -4.24 12.66 40.76
CA GLY A 3 -2.79 12.68 40.56
C GLY A 3 -2.47 13.15 39.14
N LYS A 4 -1.41 13.97 39.00
CA LYS A 4 -0.93 14.48 37.72
C LYS A 4 -0.70 13.31 36.77
N THR A 5 -1.57 13.14 35.78
CA THR A 5 -1.38 12.13 34.72
C THR A 5 -0.16 12.52 33.91
N PRO A 6 0.82 11.61 33.69
CA PRO A 6 1.93 11.90 32.80
C PRO A 6 1.35 12.20 31.41
N ASN A 7 1.75 13.34 30.84
CA ASN A 7 1.41 13.74 29.47
C ASN A 7 2.22 12.91 28.47
N THR A 8 2.12 11.58 28.58
CA THR A 8 2.72 10.64 27.64
C THR A 8 1.69 10.37 26.57
N ARG A 9 1.97 10.81 25.34
CA ARG A 9 1.16 10.45 24.17
C ARG A 9 1.03 8.91 24.15
N PRO A 10 -0.18 8.35 24.19
CA PRO A 10 -0.37 6.90 24.24
C PRO A 10 -0.07 6.21 22.91
N PHE A 11 0.24 6.98 21.85
CA PHE A 11 0.51 6.49 20.51
C PHE A 11 1.88 6.98 20.04
N SER A 12 2.61 6.10 19.35
CA SER A 12 3.84 6.45 18.64
C SER A 12 3.56 7.41 17.49
N GLU A 13 4.55 8.21 17.13
CA GLU A 13 4.47 9.04 15.92
C GLU A 13 4.30 8.16 14.68
N ILE A 14 3.41 8.58 13.78
CA ILE A 14 3.10 7.87 12.56
C ILE A 14 4.20 8.18 11.55
N ASP A 15 4.88 7.14 11.05
CA ASP A 15 5.75 7.28 9.89
C ASP A 15 4.87 7.39 8.63
N PRO A 16 4.83 8.55 7.96
CA PRO A 16 3.97 8.76 6.80
C PRO A 16 4.30 7.81 5.64
N VAL A 17 5.56 7.37 5.50
CA VAL A 17 5.98 6.46 4.44
C VAL A 17 5.49 5.05 4.71
N GLU A 18 5.59 4.60 5.96
CA GLU A 18 5.08 3.29 6.38
C GLU A 18 3.54 3.25 6.29
N GLU A 19 2.87 4.36 6.60
CA GLU A 19 1.42 4.46 6.48
C GLU A 19 0.96 4.46 5.01
N GLU A 20 1.64 5.22 4.14
CA GLU A 20 1.41 5.16 2.68
C GLU A 20 1.57 3.73 2.15
N PHE A 21 2.63 3.03 2.57
CA PHE A 21 2.87 1.64 2.16
C PHE A 21 1.73 0.70 2.57
N LYS A 22 1.23 0.81 3.80
CA LYS A 22 0.07 0.01 4.26
C LYS A 22 -1.19 0.32 3.46
N HIS A 23 -1.47 1.58 3.18
CA HIS A 23 -2.63 1.97 2.37
C HIS A 23 -2.53 1.40 0.95
N LEU A 24 -1.34 1.42 0.33
CA LEU A 24 -1.12 0.83 -0.99
C LEU A 24 -1.37 -0.69 -0.98
N LEU A 25 -0.98 -1.40 0.09
CA LEU A 25 -1.27 -2.83 0.23
C LEU A 25 -2.78 -3.12 0.32
N VAL A 26 -3.52 -2.29 1.07
CA VAL A 26 -4.99 -2.40 1.13
C VAL A 26 -5.60 -2.14 -0.25
N ARG A 27 -5.19 -1.06 -0.91
CA ARG A 27 -5.71 -0.70 -2.23
C ARG A 27 -5.42 -1.78 -3.29
N LYS A 28 -4.25 -2.43 -3.21
CA LYS A 28 -3.90 -3.57 -4.07
C LYS A 28 -4.91 -4.72 -3.92
N GLU A 29 -5.30 -5.05 -2.70
CA GLU A 29 -6.28 -6.11 -2.43
C GLU A 29 -7.68 -5.74 -2.92
N GLU A 30 -8.10 -4.49 -2.72
CA GLU A 30 -9.38 -3.99 -3.23
C GLU A 30 -9.48 -4.12 -4.75
N ILE A 31 -8.42 -3.76 -5.48
CA ILE A 31 -8.40 -3.85 -6.95
C ILE A 31 -8.42 -5.32 -7.38
N LEU A 32 -7.66 -6.20 -6.71
CA LEU A 32 -7.70 -7.63 -6.99
C LEU A 32 -9.10 -8.21 -6.78
N LEU A 33 -9.78 -7.81 -5.71
CA LEU A 33 -11.15 -8.21 -5.44
C LEU A 33 -12.10 -7.69 -6.53
N SER A 34 -11.94 -6.43 -6.94
CA SER A 34 -12.76 -5.81 -7.98
C SER A 34 -12.61 -6.53 -9.33
N ILE A 35 -11.39 -6.95 -9.69
CA ILE A 35 -11.14 -7.74 -10.91
C ILE A 35 -11.83 -9.11 -10.82
N LYS A 36 -11.77 -9.78 -9.67
CA LYS A 36 -12.46 -11.08 -9.49
C LYS A 36 -13.97 -10.96 -9.54
N GLU A 37 -14.54 -9.90 -8.96
CA GLU A 37 -15.97 -9.65 -9.03
C GLU A 37 -16.41 -9.37 -10.48
N LEU A 38 -15.61 -8.61 -11.23
CA LEU A 38 -15.84 -8.37 -12.65
C LEU A 38 -15.85 -9.67 -13.47
N GLU A 39 -14.92 -10.59 -13.20
CA GLU A 39 -14.89 -11.92 -13.84
C GLU A 39 -16.16 -12.73 -13.53
N VAL A 40 -16.64 -12.68 -12.28
CA VAL A 40 -17.89 -13.35 -11.87
C VAL A 40 -19.10 -12.74 -12.58
N ASP A 41 -19.15 -11.41 -12.69
CA ASP A 41 -20.25 -10.73 -13.37
C ASP A 41 -20.28 -11.02 -14.87
N LEU A 42 -19.12 -11.13 -15.52
CA LEU A 42 -19.02 -11.57 -16.91
C LEU A 42 -19.47 -13.03 -17.06
N GLN A 43 -19.02 -13.94 -16.18
CA GLN A 43 -19.42 -15.36 -16.20
C GLN A 43 -20.92 -15.56 -15.96
N ALA A 44 -21.56 -14.63 -15.27
CA ALA A 44 -22.99 -14.63 -15.00
C ALA A 44 -23.81 -13.88 -16.07
N ASP A 45 -23.20 -13.51 -17.21
CA ASP A 45 -23.80 -12.73 -18.30
C ASP A 45 -24.46 -11.40 -17.83
N LYS A 46 -23.96 -10.81 -16.74
CA LYS A 46 -24.48 -9.53 -16.21
C LYS A 46 -23.90 -8.32 -16.93
N ILE A 47 -22.75 -8.48 -17.57
CA ILE A 47 -22.03 -7.46 -18.32
C ILE A 47 -21.56 -8.02 -19.65
N SER A 48 -21.35 -7.15 -20.64
CA SER A 48 -20.77 -7.54 -21.92
C SER A 48 -19.26 -7.79 -21.78
N SER A 49 -18.70 -8.56 -22.72
CA SER A 49 -17.24 -8.73 -22.85
C SER A 49 -16.53 -7.40 -23.04
N GLU A 50 -17.10 -6.50 -23.85
CA GLU A 50 -16.53 -5.20 -24.18
C GLU A 50 -16.48 -4.28 -22.95
N ASP A 51 -17.55 -4.26 -22.16
CA ASP A 51 -17.61 -3.47 -20.91
C ASP A 51 -16.66 -4.05 -19.85
N SER A 52 -16.60 -5.39 -19.75
CA SER A 52 -15.65 -6.08 -18.87
C SER A 52 -14.20 -5.74 -19.23
N ASP A 53 -13.83 -5.82 -20.51
CA ASP A 53 -12.47 -5.50 -20.96
C ASP A 53 -12.12 -4.03 -20.68
N ALA A 54 -13.05 -3.11 -20.92
CA ALA A 54 -12.83 -1.69 -20.64
C ALA A 54 -12.62 -1.41 -19.13
N LEU A 55 -13.37 -2.08 -18.25
CA LEU A 55 -13.22 -1.95 -16.80
C LEU A 55 -11.95 -2.64 -16.29
N ARG A 56 -11.65 -3.84 -16.80
CA ARG A 56 -10.45 -4.61 -16.46
C ARG A 56 -9.18 -3.85 -16.79
N ASN A 57 -9.11 -3.23 -17.97
CA ASN A 57 -7.96 -2.43 -18.39
C ASN A 57 -7.69 -1.24 -17.45
N LYS A 58 -8.74 -0.58 -16.93
CA LYS A 58 -8.59 0.51 -15.96
C LYS A 58 -8.05 0.00 -14.63
N LEU A 59 -8.63 -1.08 -14.11
CA LEU A 59 -8.21 -1.71 -12.86
C LEU A 59 -6.76 -2.22 -12.93
N GLU A 60 -6.37 -2.83 -14.06
CA GLU A 60 -4.99 -3.25 -14.29
C GLU A 60 -4.02 -2.07 -14.37
N GLY A 61 -4.41 -0.97 -15.00
CA GLY A 61 -3.62 0.27 -15.01
C GLY A 61 -3.39 0.82 -13.60
N GLU A 62 -4.44 0.88 -12.77
CA GLU A 62 -4.32 1.27 -11.36
C GLU A 62 -3.41 0.31 -10.58
N ALA A 63 -3.56 -1.00 -10.79
CA ALA A 63 -2.75 -2.01 -10.14
C ALA A 63 -1.25 -1.85 -10.48
N ILE A 64 -0.92 -1.58 -11.74
CA ILE A 64 0.46 -1.33 -12.19
C ILE A 64 1.03 -0.12 -11.45
N THR A 65 0.31 1.01 -11.44
CA THR A 65 0.78 2.23 -10.75
C THR A 65 1.02 1.99 -9.25
N ILE A 66 0.15 1.22 -8.58
CA ILE A 66 0.31 0.87 -7.17
C ILE A 66 1.53 -0.03 -6.94
N LEU A 67 1.72 -1.04 -7.78
CA LEU A 67 2.86 -1.95 -7.68
C LEU A 67 4.18 -1.22 -7.90
N GLU A 68 4.25 -0.32 -8.89
CA GLU A 68 5.40 0.54 -9.12
C GLU A 68 5.72 1.39 -7.89
N ARG A 69 4.68 1.98 -7.26
CA ARG A 69 4.87 2.79 -6.06
C ARG A 69 5.35 1.96 -4.86
N ILE A 70 4.80 0.77 -4.66
CA ILE A 70 5.24 -0.18 -3.62
C ILE A 70 6.73 -0.51 -3.83
N ASP A 71 7.15 -0.82 -5.06
CA ASP A 71 8.53 -1.12 -5.41
C ASP A 71 9.48 0.04 -5.11
N GLU A 72 9.07 1.28 -5.38
CA GLU A 72 9.83 2.48 -5.04
C GLU A 72 10.02 2.62 -3.52
N LEU A 73 8.94 2.48 -2.76
CA LEU A 73 8.96 2.59 -1.30
C LEU A 73 9.87 1.51 -0.68
N GLU A 74 9.81 0.27 -1.18
CA GLU A 74 10.68 -0.80 -0.74
C GLU A 74 12.17 -0.54 -1.05
N LYS A 75 12.47 -0.05 -2.26
CA LYS A 75 13.84 0.30 -2.66
C LYS A 75 14.41 1.40 -1.76
N ASN A 76 13.58 2.39 -1.40
CA ASN A 76 13.98 3.49 -0.53
C ASN A 76 14.22 3.03 0.92
N LYS A 77 13.37 2.13 1.45
CA LYS A 77 13.56 1.50 2.78
C LYS A 77 14.88 0.71 2.84
N LYS A 78 15.21 -0.04 1.78
CA LYS A 78 16.47 -0.80 1.67
C LYS A 78 17.71 0.11 1.62
N LYS A 79 17.64 1.27 0.98
CA LYS A 79 18.76 2.24 0.89
C LYS A 79 19.07 2.93 2.23
N GLY A 80 18.05 3.24 3.04
CA GLY A 80 18.25 3.86 4.37
C GLY A 80 19.06 2.98 5.33
N SER A 81 18.88 1.66 5.28
CA SER A 81 19.59 0.71 6.16
C SER A 81 21.11 0.60 5.90
N LYS A 82 21.56 0.86 4.66
CA LYS A 82 23.00 0.75 4.28
C LYS A 82 23.84 1.97 4.63
N SER A 83 23.21 3.11 4.94
CA SER A 83 23.93 4.36 5.24
C SER A 83 24.38 4.45 6.71
N SER A 84 23.66 3.79 7.62
CA SER A 84 23.91 3.91 9.08
C SER A 84 25.14 3.15 9.58
N SER A 85 25.64 2.15 8.86
CA SER A 85 26.71 1.25 9.31
C SER A 85 28.15 1.72 9.06
N LYS A 86 28.38 2.92 8.49
CA LYS A 86 29.76 3.42 8.26
C LYS A 86 30.36 4.26 9.40
N ASN A 87 29.56 4.69 10.39
CA ASN A 87 30.03 5.60 11.44
C ASN A 87 30.29 4.93 12.81
N PHE A 88 30.18 3.61 12.93
CA PHE A 88 30.31 2.91 14.22
C PHE A 88 31.65 2.19 14.44
N LEU A 89 32.66 2.43 13.59
CA LEU A 89 33.98 1.77 13.68
C LEU A 89 35.17 2.71 13.93
N LEU A 90 34.93 3.93 14.44
CA LEU A 90 35.99 4.79 14.98
C LEU A 90 35.61 5.26 16.39
N ALA A 91 35.93 4.43 17.39
CA ALA A 91 36.11 4.82 18.79
C ALA A 91 37.11 3.85 19.42
#